data_AF-A0A960L480-F1
#
_entry.id   AF-A0A960L480-F1
#
_cell.length_a   1.000
_cell.length_b   1.000
_cell.length_c   1.000
_cell.angle_alpha   90.00
_cell.angle_beta   90.00
_cell.angle_gamma   90.00
#
_symmetry.space_group_name_H-M   'P 1'
#
loop_
_entity.id
_entity.type
_entity.pdbx_description
1 polymer ?
#
loop_
_entity_poly.entity_id
_entity_poly.type
_entity_poly.pdbx_seq_one_letter_code
_entity_poly.pdbx_strand_id
1 'polypeptide(L)' 'SIYTSAEDYMRILDELETRGIEIRERQFALVASASVQPDADHLPAVLRLIEALEDHDDVQNVWLNADLDSAVAESEVSAG' A
#
# COMPACT_ATOMS: atom_id res chain seq x y z
N SER A 1 -5.72 -3.66 9.96
CA SER A 1 -5.38 -2.25 9.69
C SER A 1 -6.56 -1.39 10.09
N ILE A 2 -6.33 -0.17 10.57
CA ILE A 2 -7.39 0.81 10.85
C ILE A 2 -7.14 2.01 9.94
N TYR A 3 -8.16 2.46 9.22
CA TYR A 3 -8.09 3.65 8.38
C TYR A 3 -8.95 4.75 8.99
N THR A 4 -8.48 5.98 8.90
CA THR A 4 -9.16 7.18 9.41
C THR A 4 -9.11 8.25 8.33
N SER A 5 -9.94 9.28 8.45
CA SER A 5 -9.67 10.52 7.74
C SER A 5 -8.42 11.19 8.32
N ALA A 6 -7.83 12.14 7.58
CA ALA A 6 -6.68 12.89 8.05
C ALA A 6 -7.02 13.76 9.27
N GLU A 7 -8.24 14.27 9.32
CA GLU A 7 -8.73 15.13 10.40
C GLU A 7 -8.88 14.36 11.72
N ASP A 8 -9.28 13.08 11.65
CA ASP A 8 -9.49 12.23 12.82
C ASP A 8 -8.23 11.50 13.29
N TYR A 9 -7.16 11.52 12.50
CA TYR A 9 -5.97 10.69 12.72
C TYR A 9 -5.36 10.85 14.11
N MET A 10 -5.08 12.09 14.53
CA MET A 10 -4.47 12.36 15.85
C MET A 10 -5.38 11.95 17.00
N ARG A 11 -6.69 12.24 16.90
CA ARG A 11 -7.66 11.89 17.94
C ARG A 11 -7.74 10.38 18.16
N ILE A 12 -7.76 9.62 17.07
CA ILE A 12 -7.84 8.15 17.13
C ILE A 12 -6.52 7.57 17.63
N LEU A 13 -5.39 8.12 17.19
CA LEU A 13 -4.06 7.72 17.64
C LEU A 13 -3.93 7.83 19.17
N ASP A 14 -4.26 9.00 19.72
CA ASP A 14 -4.21 9.25 21.18
C ASP A 14 -5.14 8.30 21.96
N GLU A 15 -6.32 7.99 21.41
CA GLU A 15 -7.27 7.08 22.05
C GLU A 15 -6.77 5.64 22.08
N LEU A 16 -6.13 5.19 20.99
CA LEU A 16 -5.50 3.86 20.93
C LEU A 16 -4.34 3.74 21.92
N GLU A 17 -3.46 4.75 21.98
CA GLU A 17 -2.34 4.80 22.92
C GLU A 17 -2.83 4.82 24.39
N THR A 18 -3.85 5.62 24.69
CA THR A 18 -4.45 5.70 26.05
C THR A 18 -5.05 4.36 26.50
N ARG A 19 -5.56 3.57 25.56
CA ARG A 19 -6.08 2.21 25.81
C ARG A 19 -4.96 1.16 25.93
N GLY A 20 -3.69 1.56 25.83
CA GLY A 20 -2.53 0.67 25.90
C GLY A 20 -2.39 -0.22 24.66
N ILE A 21 -2.97 0.18 23.53
CA ILE A 21 -2.83 -0.57 22.28
C ILE A 21 -1.48 -0.19 21.66
N GLU A 22 -0.60 -1.17 21.52
CA GLU A 22 0.69 -0.99 20.86
C GLU A 22 0.49 -0.82 19.35
N ILE A 23 0.96 0.31 18.82
CA ILE A 23 0.88 0.65 17.40
C ILE A 23 2.20 0.31 16.75
N ARG A 24 2.18 -0.70 15.88
CA ARG A 24 3.39 -1.14 15.15
C ARG A 24 3.81 -0.17 14.06
N GLU A 25 2.83 0.41 13.37
CA GLU A 25 3.06 1.30 12.25
C GLU A 25 1.92 2.30 12.15
N ARG A 26 2.26 3.54 11.79
CA ARG A 26 1.32 4.63 11.58
C ARG A 26 1.83 5.50 10.43
N GLN A 27 1.04 5.63 9.36
CA GLN A 27 1.43 6.37 8.17
C GLN A 27 0.21 6.99 7.49
N PHE A 28 0.44 8.12 6.81
CA PHE A 28 -0.52 8.66 5.86
C PHE A 28 -0.36 7.95 4.53
N ALA A 29 -1.47 7.46 3.98
CA ALA A 29 -1.50 6.78 2.70
C ALA A 29 -2.70 7.25 1.87
N LEU A 30 -2.56 7.16 0.56
CA LEU A 30 -3.71 7.28 -0.35
C LEU A 30 -4.36 5.91 -0.50
N VAL A 31 -5.66 5.84 -0.18
CA VAL A 31 -6.45 4.62 -0.32
C VAL A 31 -7.43 4.82 -1.47
N ALA A 32 -7.30 3.99 -2.51
CA ALA A 32 -8.18 4.04 -3.66
C ALA A 32 -9.62 3.64 -3.27
N SER A 33 -10.62 4.38 -3.78
CA SER A 33 -12.03 4.10 -3.54
C SER A 33 -12.59 2.95 -4.39
N ALA A 34 -11.87 2.55 -5.43
CA ALA A 34 -12.19 1.43 -6.31
C ALA A 34 -10.89 0.77 -6.78
N SER A 35 -10.92 -0.55 -7.00
CA SER A 35 -9.79 -1.30 -7.55
C SER A 35 -10.00 -1.66 -9.02
N VAL A 36 -8.90 -1.87 -9.73
CA VAL A 36 -8.87 -2.32 -11.13
C VAL A 36 -7.93 -3.50 -11.23
N GLN A 37 -8.42 -4.65 -11.68
CA GLN A 37 -7.58 -5.82 -11.93
C GLN A 37 -6.93 -5.68 -13.33
N PRO A 38 -5.60 -5.64 -13.44
CA PRO A 38 -4.93 -5.71 -14.74
C PRO A 38 -5.20 -7.06 -15.40
N ASP A 39 -5.40 -7.07 -16.72
CA ASP A 39 -5.43 -8.32 -17.48
C ASP A 39 -4.01 -8.91 -17.64
N ALA A 40 -3.94 -10.13 -18.19
CA ALA A 40 -2.67 -10.84 -18.34
C ALA A 40 -1.65 -10.11 -19.25
N ASP A 41 -2.12 -9.31 -20.20
CA ASP A 41 -1.25 -8.60 -21.13
C ASP A 41 -0.62 -7.36 -20.47
N HIS A 42 -1.37 -6.69 -19.58
CA HIS A 42 -0.94 -5.47 -18.90
C HIS A 42 -0.26 -5.71 -17.54
N LEU A 43 -0.54 -6.83 -16.88
CA LEU A 43 0.02 -7.15 -15.56
C LEU A 43 1.56 -7.05 -15.52
N PRO A 44 2.33 -7.61 -16.48
CA PRO A 44 3.79 -7.49 -16.46
C PRO A 44 4.28 -6.05 -16.58
N ALA A 45 3.55 -5.20 -17.31
CA ALA A 45 3.92 -3.79 -17.46
C ALA A 45 3.64 -2.99 -16.18
N VAL A 46 2.54 -3.30 -15.49
CA VAL A 46 2.21 -2.71 -14.18
C VAL A 46 3.26 -3.10 -13.15
N LEU A 47 3.63 -4.37 -13.04
CA LEU A 47 4.64 -4.83 -12.08
C LEU A 47 6.00 -4.15 -12.30
N ARG A 48 6.50 -4.08 -13.54
CA ARG A 48 7.75 -3.38 -13.85
C ARG A 48 7.70 -1.88 -13.53
N LEU A 49 6.54 -1.25 -13.67
CA LEU A 49 6.37 0.15 -13.31
C LEU A 49 6.48 0.35 -11.79
N ILE A 50 5.90 -0.57 -11.01
CA ILE A 50 5.98 -0.53 -9.54
C ILE A 50 7.43 -0.66 -9.11
N GLU A 51 8.13 -1.69 -9.59
CA GLU A 51 9.55 -1.92 -9.29
C GLU A 51 10.42 -0.71 -9.66
N ALA A 52 10.24 -0.15 -10.86
CA ALA A 52 11.02 1.00 -11.30
C ALA A 52 10.76 2.28 -10.48
N LEU A 53 9.57 2.42 -9.90
CA LEU A 53 9.26 3.52 -8.99
C LEU A 53 9.82 3.27 -7.59
N GLU A 54 9.77 2.04 -7.10
CA GLU A 54 10.29 1.67 -5.77
C GLU A 54 11.82 1.70 -5.69
N ASP A 55 12.52 1.42 -6.79
CA ASP A 55 13.99 1.47 -6.87
C ASP A 55 14.53 2.92 -6.95
N HIS A 56 13.67 3.91 -7.12
CA HIS A 56 14.10 5.29 -7.28
C HIS A 56 14.28 5.98 -5.91
N ASP A 57 15.52 6.38 -5.57
CA ASP A 57 15.89 6.97 -4.27
C ASP A 57 14.99 8.15 -3.81
N ASP A 58 14.50 8.98 -4.75
CA ASP A 58 13.62 10.11 -4.44
C ASP A 58 12.14 9.72 -4.22
N VAL A 59 11.72 8.51 -4.59
CA VAL A 59 10.35 8.04 -4.40
C VAL A 59 10.17 7.54 -2.97
N GLN A 60 9.21 8.14 -2.26
CA GLN A 60 8.95 7.80 -0.86
C GLN A 60 7.86 6.75 -0.69
N ASN A 61 6.87 6.70 -1.59
CA ASN A 61 5.74 5.79 -1.54
C ASN A 61 5.16 5.58 -2.94
N VAL A 62 4.64 4.37 -3.21
CA VAL A 62 3.86 4.06 -4.41
C VAL A 62 2.47 3.60 -3.96
N TRP A 63 1.42 4.29 -4.41
CA TRP A 63 0.03 3.92 -4.11
C TRP A 63 -0.69 3.56 -5.42
N LEU A 64 -1.36 2.42 -5.42
CA LEU A 64 -2.00 1.86 -6.61
C LEU A 64 -3.44 1.52 -6.28
N ASN A 65 -4.30 1.63 -7.30
CA ASN A 65 -5.61 1.02 -7.28
C ASN A 65 -5.62 -0.35 -8.02
N ALA A 66 -4.46 -0.83 -8.44
CA ALA A 66 -4.33 -2.11 -9.12
C ALA A 66 -4.60 -3.25 -8.13
N ASP A 67 -5.54 -4.13 -8.47
CA ASP A 67 -5.78 -5.38 -7.75
C ASP A 67 -4.80 -6.42 -8.28
N LEU A 68 -3.67 -6.55 -7.61
CA LEU A 68 -2.62 -7.52 -7.92
C LEU A 68 -2.92 -8.76 -7.09
N ASP A 69 -3.65 -9.70 -7.69
CA ASP A 69 -4.06 -10.93 -7.01
C ASP A 69 -2.83 -11.62 -6.38
N SER A 70 -2.90 -11.85 -5.06
CA SER A 70 -1.75 -12.21 -4.20
C SER A 70 -0.95 -13.43 -4.68
N ALA A 71 -1.58 -14.34 -5.43
CA ALA A 71 -0.94 -15.52 -5.99
C ALA A 71 0.09 -15.22 -7.10
N VAL A 72 0.02 -14.06 -7.75
CA VAL A 72 0.93 -13.67 -8.84
C VAL A 72 2.07 -12.75 -8.35
N ALA A 73 1.81 -11.94 -7.32
CA ALA A 73 2.80 -11.03 -6.75
C ALA A 73 3.88 -11.76 -5.91
N GLU A 74 3.52 -12.80 -5.16
CA GLU A 74 4.49 -13.54 -4.34
C GLU A 74 5.43 -14.45 -5.15
N SER A 75 5.02 -14.90 -6.36
CA SER A 75 5.83 -15.83 -7.17
C SER A 75 7.02 -15.17 -7.86
N GLU A 76 6.96 -13.87 -8.16
CA GLU A 76 8.03 -13.17 -8.91
C GLU A 76 9.04 -12.48 -7.97
N VAL A 77 8.62 -12.05 -6.77
CA VAL A 77 9.51 -11.42 -5.77
C VAL A 77 10.50 -12.43 -5.16
N SER A 78 10.21 -13.73 -5.17
CA SER A 78 11.12 -14.78 -4.70
C SER A 78 12.15 -15.23 -5.75
N ALA A 79 12.10 -14.70 -6.99
CA ALA A 79 12.97 -15.12 -8.09
C ALA A 79 14.07 -14.10 -8.46
N GLY A 80 14.18 -12.99 -7.73
CA GLY A 80 15.21 -11.94 -7.89
C GLY A 80 16.32 -12.02 -6.86
#